data_AF-A0A923HRA6-F1
#
_entry.id   AF-A0A923HRA6-F1
#
_cell.length_a   1.000
_cell.length_b   1.000
_cell.length_c   1.000
_cell.angle_alpha   90.00
_cell.angle_beta   90.00
_cell.angle_gamma   90.00
#
_symmetry.space_group_name_H-M   'P 1'
#
loop_
_entity.id
_entity.type
_entity.pdbx_description
1 polymer ?
#
loop_
_entity_poly.entity_id
_entity_poly.type
_entity_poly.pdbx_seq_one_letter_code
_entity_poly.pdbx_strand_id
1 'polypeptide(L)'
;MKADGSLGSHTVWQTIADHNSATYYFSNTRAPRVVWLPLQEMIAEHKFKKHTSWKLEMIATDPSLEDGVYNPCYSGDVSALLKKTYDPFQLI
;
A
#
# COMPACT_ATOMS: atom_id res chain seq x y z
N MET A 1 33.44 -10.71 17.60
CA MET A 1 32.72 -10.45 16.35
C MET A 1 32.44 -8.95 16.31
N LYS A 2 33.15 -8.18 15.48
CA LYS A 2 32.96 -6.72 15.42
C LYS A 2 31.72 -6.46 14.57
N ALA A 3 30.73 -5.78 15.13
CA ALA A 3 29.70 -5.12 14.35
C ALA A 3 30.42 -4.03 13.53
N ASP A 4 30.60 -4.25 12.24
CA ASP A 4 30.95 -3.15 11.34
C ASP A 4 29.72 -2.25 11.29
N GLY A 5 29.87 -1.00 11.69
CA GLY A 5 28.79 -0.01 11.73
C GLY A 5 28.31 0.41 10.34
N SER A 6 28.25 -0.49 9.37
CA SER A 6 27.53 -0.25 8.14
C SER A 6 26.04 -0.35 8.48
N LEU A 7 25.39 0.80 8.64
CA LEU A 7 23.93 0.90 8.59
C LEU A 7 23.51 0.53 7.17
N GLY A 8 23.49 -0.78 6.87
CA GLY A 8 22.97 -1.29 5.62
C GLY A 8 21.53 -0.83 5.48
N SER A 9 21.24 -0.02 4.45
CA SER A 9 19.87 0.30 4.13
C SER A 9 19.19 -0.98 3.65
N HIS A 10 18.34 -1.55 4.50
CA HIS A 10 17.52 -2.69 4.12
C HIS A 10 16.33 -2.21 3.29
N THR A 11 16.05 -2.88 2.17
CA THR A 11 14.83 -2.66 1.41
C THR A 11 13.62 -2.98 2.29
N VAL A 12 12.73 -2.00 2.48
CA VAL A 12 11.51 -2.16 3.30
C VAL A 12 10.30 -2.53 2.44
N TRP A 13 10.29 -2.09 1.18
CA TRP A 13 9.29 -2.47 0.18
C TRP A 13 9.84 -2.30 -1.23
N GLN A 14 9.14 -2.88 -2.20
CA GLN A 14 9.43 -2.79 -3.62
C GLN A 14 8.15 -2.46 -4.37
N THR A 15 8.29 -1.76 -5.50
CA THR A 15 7.17 -1.40 -6.37
C THR A 15 7.54 -1.69 -7.82
N ILE A 16 6.52 -2.02 -8.63
CA ILE A 16 6.65 -2.17 -10.08
C ILE A 16 5.50 -1.40 -10.71
N ALA A 17 5.79 -0.55 -11.67
CA ALA A 17 4.78 0.10 -12.51
C ALA A 17 4.81 -0.54 -13.89
N ASP A 18 3.80 -1.35 -14.21
CA ASP A 18 3.63 -1.87 -15.55
C ASP A 18 2.81 -0.88 -16.39
N HIS A 19 3.50 -0.23 -17.32
CA HIS A 19 2.91 0.76 -18.20
C HIS A 19 2.05 0.16 -19.33
N ASN A 20 2.24 -1.11 -19.68
CA ASN A 20 1.46 -1.76 -20.74
C ASN A 20 0.06 -2.12 -20.24
N SER A 21 -0.03 -2.66 -19.03
CA SER A 21 -1.29 -3.05 -18.39
C SER A 21 -1.87 -1.96 -17.47
N ALA A 22 -1.18 -0.83 -17.32
CA ALA A 22 -1.51 0.22 -16.36
C ALA A 22 -1.73 -0.35 -14.93
N THR A 23 -0.82 -1.21 -14.48
CA THR A 23 -0.93 -1.88 -13.17
C THR A 23 0.21 -1.45 -12.25
N TYR A 24 -0.13 -1.09 -11.01
CA TYR A 24 0.84 -0.75 -9.97
C TYR A 24 0.95 -1.87 -8.95
N TYR A 25 2.14 -2.44 -8.79
CA TYR A 25 2.43 -3.51 -7.84
C TYR A 25 3.18 -2.96 -6.63
N PHE A 26 2.89 -3.50 -5.45
CA PHE A 26 3.58 -3.22 -4.21
C PHE A 26 3.87 -4.53 -3.46
N SER A 27 5.07 -4.63 -2.89
CA SER A 27 5.51 -5.75 -2.07
C SER A 27 6.22 -5.24 -0.83
N ASN A 28 5.79 -5.65 0.37
CA ASN A 28 6.48 -5.36 1.62
C ASN A 28 7.52 -6.44 1.89
N THR A 29 8.77 -6.10 2.19
CA THR A 29 9.82 -7.13 2.41
C THR A 29 9.59 -7.97 3.67
N ARG A 30 8.77 -7.48 4.61
CA ARG A 30 8.37 -8.20 5.82
C ARG A 30 7.16 -9.13 5.63
N ALA A 31 6.45 -9.03 4.50
CA ALA A 31 5.29 -9.86 4.19
C ALA A 31 5.40 -10.38 2.75
N PRO A 32 5.65 -11.68 2.51
CA PRO A 32 5.95 -12.23 1.19
C PRO A 32 4.71 -12.33 0.29
N ARG A 33 3.97 -11.22 0.13
CA ARG A 33 2.77 -11.10 -0.69
C ARG A 33 2.86 -9.83 -1.50
N VAL A 34 2.50 -9.96 -2.77
CA VAL A 34 2.38 -8.84 -3.70
C VAL A 34 0.91 -8.44 -3.78
N VAL A 35 0.66 -7.14 -3.67
CA VAL A 35 -0.63 -6.53 -3.98
C VAL A 35 -0.50 -5.69 -5.23
N TRP A 36 -1.60 -5.50 -5.96
CA TRP A 36 -1.61 -4.63 -7.13
C TRP A 36 -2.91 -3.86 -7.31
N LEU A 37 -2.83 -2.79 -8.09
CA LEU A 37 -3.94 -1.92 -8.44
C LEU A 37 -4.03 -1.79 -9.97
N PRO A 38 -5.15 -2.22 -10.60
CA PRO A 38 -5.42 -2.00 -12.02
C PRO A 38 -5.87 -0.54 -12.22
N LEU A 39 -4.94 0.34 -12.57
CA LEU A 39 -5.19 1.79 -12.61
C LEU A 39 -6.23 2.16 -13.66
N GLN A 40 -6.24 1.48 -14.82
CA GLN A 40 -7.20 1.75 -15.89
C GLN A 40 -8.65 1.47 -15.47
N GLU A 41 -8.89 0.35 -14.78
CA GLU A 41 -10.21 0.01 -14.24
C GLU A 41 -10.63 1.00 -13.17
N MET A 42 -9.72 1.38 -12.26
CA MET A 42 -9.99 2.38 -11.24
C MET A 42 -10.31 3.77 -11.81
N ILE A 43 -9.68 4.17 -12.92
CA ILE A 43 -10.01 5.40 -13.66
C ILE A 43 -11.42 5.29 -14.25
N ALA A 44 -11.76 4.16 -14.87
CA ALA A 44 -13.08 3.91 -15.44
C ALA A 44 -14.19 3.91 -14.39
N GLU A 45 -13.90 3.40 -13.19
CA GLU A 45 -14.79 3.47 -12.01
C GLU A 45 -14.85 4.85 -11.35
N HIS A 46 -14.17 5.85 -11.93
CA HIS A 46 -14.11 7.22 -11.40
C HIS A 46 -13.54 7.34 -9.99
N LYS A 47 -12.64 6.43 -9.58
CA LYS A 47 -11.99 6.50 -8.26
C LYS A 47 -11.02 7.69 -8.17
N PHE A 48 -10.46 8.17 -9.27
CA PHE A 48 -9.52 9.31 -9.29
C PHE A 48 -10.16 10.66 -9.67
N LYS A 49 -11.43 10.89 -9.29
CA LYS A 49 -12.07 12.21 -9.51
C LYS A 49 -11.39 13.30 -8.67
N LYS A 50 -11.56 14.56 -9.09
CA LYS A 50 -11.09 15.74 -8.34
C LYS A 50 -11.64 15.69 -6.91
N HIS A 51 -10.77 15.87 -5.91
CA HIS A 51 -11.11 15.85 -4.48
C HIS A 51 -11.53 14.48 -3.90
N THR A 52 -11.28 13.37 -4.60
CA THR A 52 -11.41 12.03 -4.00
C THR A 52 -10.05 11.39 -3.81
N SER A 53 -9.68 11.14 -2.56
CA SER A 53 -8.52 10.34 -2.18
C SER A 53 -8.96 8.96 -1.71
N TRP A 54 -8.13 7.96 -1.98
CA TRP A 54 -8.36 6.57 -1.57
C TRP A 54 -7.11 6.04 -0.90
N LYS A 55 -7.29 5.26 0.16
CA LYS A 55 -6.20 4.65 0.92
C LYS A 55 -6.38 3.14 1.05
N LEU A 56 -5.26 2.43 1.06
CA LEU A 56 -5.15 1.06 1.53
C LEU A 56 -4.44 1.09 2.89
N GLU A 57 -5.06 0.54 3.93
CA GLU A 57 -4.45 0.46 5.26
C GLU A 57 -3.50 -0.73 5.31
N MET A 58 -2.21 -0.49 5.12
CA MET A 58 -1.16 -1.53 5.19
C MET A 58 -0.74 -1.87 6.62
N ILE A 59 -1.20 -1.06 7.58
CA ILE A 59 -1.09 -1.22 9.03
C ILE A 59 -2.47 -0.86 9.58
N ALA A 60 -3.08 -1.75 10.34
CA ALA A 60 -4.41 -1.57 10.91
C ALA A 60 -4.37 -1.77 12.42
N THR A 61 -5.35 -1.19 13.12
CA THR A 61 -5.52 -1.41 14.55
C THR A 61 -6.65 -2.40 14.81
N ASP A 62 -6.44 -3.31 15.76
CA ASP A 62 -7.45 -4.24 16.24
C ASP A 62 -7.41 -4.26 17.77
N PRO A 63 -8.42 -3.72 18.46
CA PRO A 63 -8.44 -3.63 19.92
C PRO A 63 -8.53 -5.00 20.62
N SER A 64 -8.73 -6.09 19.87
CA SER A 64 -8.67 -7.46 20.40
C SER A 64 -7.26 -8.06 20.45
N LEU A 65 -6.27 -7.42 19.80
CA LEU A 65 -4.87 -7.84 19.82
C LEU A 65 -4.10 -7.16 20.97
N GLU A 66 -3.14 -7.87 21.55
CA GLU A 66 -2.32 -7.41 22.69
C GLU A 66 -1.58 -6.09 22.38
N ASP A 67 -1.01 -5.96 21.19
CA ASP A 67 -0.33 -4.75 20.72
C ASP A 67 -1.28 -3.75 20.02
N GLY A 68 -2.54 -4.12 19.83
CA GLY A 68 -3.55 -3.29 19.16
C GLY A 68 -3.28 -2.98 17.69
N VAL A 69 -2.19 -3.47 17.10
CA VAL A 69 -1.71 -3.17 15.74
C VAL A 69 -1.37 -4.47 15.00
N TYR A 70 -1.82 -4.59 13.75
CA TYR A 70 -1.44 -5.69 12.87
C TYR A 70 -1.21 -5.22 11.43
N ASN A 71 -0.49 -6.03 10.66
CA ASN A 71 -0.30 -5.83 9.22
C ASN A 71 -1.30 -6.71 8.47
N PRO A 72 -2.33 -6.14 7.83
CA PRO A 72 -3.25 -6.92 7.00
C PRO A 72 -2.48 -7.68 5.92
N CYS A 73 -2.72 -8.98 5.82
CA CYS A 73 -2.00 -9.86 4.91
C CYS A 73 -2.65 -9.89 3.52
N TYR A 74 -2.76 -8.72 2.88
CA TYR A 74 -3.34 -8.61 1.55
C TYR A 74 -2.50 -9.35 0.49
N SER A 75 -3.17 -9.80 -0.56
CA SER A 75 -2.56 -10.36 -1.76
C SER A 75 -3.52 -10.17 -2.90
N GLY A 76 -3.02 -9.94 -4.10
CA GLY A 76 -3.89 -9.84 -5.26
C GLY A 76 -4.22 -8.42 -5.66
N ASP A 77 -5.29 -8.31 -6.46
CA ASP A 77 -5.96 -7.04 -6.70
C ASP A 77 -6.60 -6.54 -5.40
N VAL A 78 -6.20 -5.35 -4.97
CA VAL A 78 -6.70 -4.69 -3.74
C VAL A 78 -7.59 -3.49 -4.04
N SER A 79 -8.01 -3.29 -5.30
CA SER A 79 -8.86 -2.19 -5.75
C SER A 79 -10.19 -2.06 -4.99
N ALA A 80 -10.76 -3.19 -4.55
CA ALA A 80 -12.00 -3.26 -3.78
C ALA A 80 -11.79 -2.98 -2.27
N LEU A 81 -10.55 -3.10 -1.79
CA LEU A 81 -10.20 -2.88 -0.38
C LEU A 81 -9.86 -1.42 -0.07
N LEU A 82 -9.73 -0.59 -1.10
CA LEU A 82 -9.49 0.84 -0.97
C LEU A 82 -10.67 1.52 -0.29
N LYS A 83 -10.37 2.32 0.73
CA LYS A 83 -11.34 3.15 1.44
C LYS A 83 -11.20 4.60 1.00
N LYS A 84 -12.32 5.28 0.76
CA LYS A 84 -12.31 6.74 0.59
C LYS A 84 -11.69 7.38 1.83
N THR A 85 -10.85 8.38 1.60
CA THR A 85 -10.22 9.17 2.64
C THR A 85 -10.22 10.64 2.24
N TYR A 86 -10.07 11.52 3.23
CA TYR A 86 -9.74 12.90 2.98
C TYR A 86 -8.36 13.00 2.32
N ASP A 87 -8.21 13.93 1.38
CA ASP A 87 -6.93 14.24 0.75
C ASP A 87 -6.03 14.97 1.75
N PRO A 88 -4.99 14.33 2.32
CA PRO A 88 -4.17 14.95 3.35
C PRO A 88 -3.36 16.14 2.81
N PHE A 89 -3.26 16.31 1.49
CA PHE A 89 -2.55 17.41 0.84
C PHE A 89 -3.46 18.56 0.41
N GLN A 90 -4.78 18.45 0.66
CA GLN A 90 -5.73 19.56 0.54
C GLN A 90 -5.92 20.34 1.85
N LEU A 91 -5.07 20.10 2.84
CA LEU A 91 -4.90 21.03 3.95
C LEU A 91 -4.18 22.28 3.41
N ILE A 92 -4.96 23.23 2.89
CA ILE A 92 -4.83 24.71 2.83
C ILE A 92 -5.75 25.22 1.72
#